data_AF-A0A3N9UY99-F1
#
_entry.id   AF-A0A3N9UY99-F1
#
_cell.length_a   1.000
_cell.length_b   1.000
_cell.length_c   1.000
_cell.angle_alpha   90.00
_cell.angle_beta   90.00
_cell.angle_gamma   90.00
#
_symmetry.space_group_name_H-M   'P 1'
#
loop_
_entity.id
_entity.type
_entity.pdbx_description
1 polymer ?
#
loop_
_entity_poly.entity_id
_entity_poly.type
_entity_poly.pdbx_seq_one_letter_code
_entity_poly.pdbx_strand_id
1 'polypeptide(L)'
;MSVDFSGDELVVDGEEESTFCSKHTGRPLRRIKIGLIAQTLQAHRSLLLKMRRAEHDGISSADDKGNVTGMWKIINSSFCCQGEEHSPEYYHEILMEEQEELQIDCLLIDDLILRPYFYEEEFDCDDLSVKSRIMVTPDQDARLRMMMKDDGYFSVVRRGINEDPREMRFSNTILWSRHGNKFKYELILVDRSYDERDRPLARLFQPQMSRMQSAVAAQAEMVEAMLETMVTRKYLTEGDVAEMRKKAAERVWDRRREFFEVRDIDDFMNPQPRLTWD
;
A
#
# COMPACT_ATOMS: atom_id res chain seq x y z
N MET A 1 8.01 -1.63 -32.41
CA MET A 1 7.36 -1.11 -31.19
C MET A 1 8.09 0.16 -30.83
N SER A 2 7.49 1.34 -31.00
CA SER A 2 8.17 2.62 -30.76
C SER A 2 7.71 3.17 -29.41
N VAL A 3 8.57 3.09 -28.39
CA VAL A 3 8.44 3.97 -27.24
C VAL A 3 9.04 5.30 -27.66
N ASP A 4 8.19 6.26 -28.03
CA ASP A 4 8.63 7.51 -28.65
C ASP A 4 9.26 8.46 -27.61
N PHE A 5 10.56 8.24 -27.36
CA PHE A 5 11.43 9.26 -26.77
C PHE A 5 12.05 10.17 -27.83
N SER A 6 11.87 9.89 -29.13
CA SER A 6 12.49 10.58 -30.25
C SER A 6 12.06 12.05 -30.33
N GLY A 7 12.93 12.93 -29.82
CA GLY A 7 13.04 14.29 -30.32
C GLY A 7 14.27 14.38 -31.22
N ASP A 8 14.33 15.41 -32.07
CA ASP A 8 15.38 15.63 -33.09
C ASP A 8 16.83 15.71 -32.55
N GLU A 9 17.04 15.60 -31.23
CA GLU A 9 18.34 15.73 -30.53
C GLU A 9 18.67 14.54 -29.60
N LEU A 10 17.91 13.43 -29.69
CA LEU A 10 18.14 12.20 -28.92
C LEU A 10 18.59 11.07 -29.86
N VAL A 11 19.77 10.52 -29.60
CA VAL A 11 20.30 9.35 -30.33
C VAL A 11 20.14 8.11 -29.46
N VAL A 12 19.60 7.04 -30.03
CA VAL A 12 19.55 5.73 -29.34
C VAL A 12 20.93 5.09 -29.46
N ASP A 13 21.57 4.83 -28.32
CA ASP A 13 22.89 4.19 -28.23
C ASP A 13 22.78 2.67 -28.22
N GLY A 14 21.73 2.15 -27.59
CA GLY A 14 21.47 0.72 -27.53
C GLY A 14 20.11 0.38 -26.95
N GLU A 15 19.61 -0.78 -27.34
CA GLU A 15 18.38 -1.37 -26.79
C GLU A 15 18.65 -2.84 -26.48
N GLU A 16 18.51 -3.21 -25.21
CA GLU A 16 18.58 -4.60 -24.76
C GLU A 16 17.20 -5.01 -24.23
N GLU A 17 16.64 -6.05 -24.85
CA GLU A 17 15.39 -6.67 -24.40
C GLU A 17 15.68 -7.97 -23.67
N SER A 18 15.04 -8.14 -22.51
CA SER A 18 15.11 -9.34 -21.70
C SER A 18 13.72 -9.69 -21.16
N THR A 19 13.55 -10.92 -20.68
CA THR A 19 12.31 -11.37 -20.05
C THR A 19 12.53 -11.75 -18.60
N PHE A 20 11.57 -11.47 -17.74
CA PHE A 20 11.56 -11.89 -16.35
C PHE A 20 10.17 -12.42 -15.96
N CYS A 21 10.08 -13.26 -14.94
CA CYS A 21 8.78 -13.73 -14.45
C CYS A 21 8.21 -12.75 -13.44
N SER A 22 6.94 -12.36 -13.61
CA SER A 22 6.20 -11.58 -12.62
C SER A 22 6.15 -12.31 -11.27
N LYS A 23 6.38 -11.56 -10.19
CA LYS A 23 6.15 -12.05 -8.82
C LYS A 23 4.68 -12.15 -8.47
N HIS A 24 3.81 -11.40 -9.14
CA HIS A 24 2.38 -11.38 -8.90
C HIS A 24 1.70 -12.61 -9.51
N THR A 25 1.85 -12.78 -10.83
CA THR A 25 1.13 -13.77 -11.66
C THR A 25 1.99 -14.94 -12.14
N GLY A 26 3.32 -14.85 -12.04
CA GLY A 26 4.25 -15.82 -12.61
C GLY A 26 4.40 -15.74 -14.14
N ARG A 27 3.70 -14.82 -14.81
CA ARG A 27 3.76 -14.67 -16.27
C ARG A 27 5.11 -14.08 -16.71
N PRO A 28 5.63 -14.46 -17.89
CA PRO A 28 6.80 -13.81 -18.46
C PRO A 28 6.44 -12.38 -18.91
N LEU A 29 7.13 -11.39 -18.35
CA LEU A 29 7.04 -9.99 -18.69
C LEU A 29 8.35 -9.52 -19.35
N ARG A 30 8.25 -8.46 -20.14
CA ARG A 30 9.40 -7.88 -20.82
C ARG A 30 10.07 -6.80 -19.99
N ARG A 31 11.39 -6.72 -20.11
CA ARG A 31 12.23 -5.67 -19.54
C ARG A 31 13.10 -5.12 -20.65
N ILE A 32 13.05 -3.82 -20.83
CA ILE A 32 13.79 -3.10 -21.86
C ILE A 32 14.77 -2.16 -21.17
N LYS A 33 16.02 -2.25 -21.58
CA LYS A 33 17.07 -1.30 -21.20
C LYS A 33 17.40 -0.45 -22.42
N ILE A 34 17.22 0.86 -22.32
CA ILE A 34 17.47 1.80 -23.41
C ILE A 34 18.62 2.73 -23.01
N GLY A 35 19.64 2.79 -23.87
CA GLY A 35 20.67 3.81 -23.87
C GLY A 35 20.26 4.97 -24.78
N LEU A 36 20.21 6.20 -24.24
CA LEU A 36 19.91 7.41 -24.99
C LEU A 36 21.03 8.43 -24.81
N ILE A 37 21.43 9.12 -25.89
CA ILE A 37 22.39 10.21 -25.86
C ILE A 37 21.65 11.49 -26.18
N ALA A 38 21.63 12.42 -25.23
CA ALA A 38 21.18 13.78 -25.47
C ALA A 38 22.38 14.67 -25.81
N GLN A 39 22.39 15.20 -27.03
CA GLN A 39 23.51 15.98 -27.58
C GLN A 39 23.53 17.43 -27.10
N THR A 40 22.48 17.88 -26.40
CA THR A 40 22.36 19.23 -25.87
C THR A 40 21.83 19.22 -24.44
N LEU A 41 22.14 20.28 -23.68
CA LEU A 41 21.56 20.49 -22.34
C LEU A 41 20.03 20.62 -22.38
N GLN A 42 19.47 21.13 -23.49
CA GLN A 42 18.04 21.27 -23.66
C GLN A 42 17.36 19.90 -23.85
N ALA A 43 17.93 19.04 -24.70
CA ALA A 43 17.48 17.67 -24.89
C ALA A 43 17.55 16.87 -23.58
N HIS A 44 18.64 16.99 -22.82
CA HIS A 44 18.81 16.37 -21.52
C HIS A 44 17.71 16.78 -20.53
N ARG A 45 17.46 18.09 -20.37
CA ARG A 45 16.40 18.60 -19.47
C ARG A 45 15.00 18.15 -19.90
N SER A 46 14.75 18.16 -21.22
CA SER A 46 13.48 17.69 -21.78
C SER A 46 13.24 16.21 -21.48
N LEU A 47 14.27 15.37 -21.64
CA LEU A 47 14.21 13.95 -21.33
C LEU A 47 13.94 13.71 -19.84
N LEU A 48 14.64 14.39 -18.93
CA LEU A 48 14.37 14.28 -17.49
C LEU A 48 12.93 14.67 -17.11
N LEU A 49 12.39 15.70 -17.76
CA LEU A 49 10.99 16.11 -17.56
C LEU A 49 10.01 15.04 -18.08
N LYS A 50 10.26 14.46 -19.25
CA LYS A 50 9.47 13.35 -19.81
C LYS A 50 9.51 12.14 -18.88
N MET A 51 10.69 11.78 -18.37
CA MET A 51 10.86 10.66 -17.44
C MET A 51 10.11 10.88 -16.13
N ARG A 52 10.21 12.08 -15.54
CA ARG A 52 9.46 12.41 -14.30
C ARG A 52 7.94 12.32 -14.50
N ARG A 53 7.43 12.73 -15.68
CA ARG A 53 6.01 12.56 -16.01
C ARG A 53 5.65 11.09 -16.19
N ALA A 54 6.48 10.35 -16.92
CA ALA A 54 6.34 8.92 -17.12
C ALA A 54 6.39 8.09 -15.83
N GLU A 55 7.16 8.53 -14.83
CA GLU A 55 7.16 7.91 -13.49
C GLU A 55 5.81 8.01 -12.78
N HIS A 56 5.03 9.08 -13.06
CA HIS A 56 3.69 9.28 -12.49
C HIS A 56 2.58 8.66 -13.34
N ASP A 57 2.62 8.87 -14.65
CA ASP A 57 1.51 8.54 -15.56
C ASP A 57 1.67 7.17 -16.23
N GLY A 58 2.85 6.55 -16.13
CA GLY A 58 3.22 5.37 -16.89
C GLY A 58 3.54 5.68 -18.36
N ILE A 59 4.20 4.75 -19.04
CA ILE A 59 4.52 4.87 -20.47
C ILE A 59 3.64 3.90 -21.23
N SER A 60 2.82 4.41 -22.15
CA SER A 60 2.10 3.56 -23.09
C SER A 60 2.93 3.38 -24.37
N SER A 61 3.03 2.14 -24.81
CA SER A 61 3.45 1.79 -26.17
C SER A 61 2.23 1.66 -27.06
N ALA A 62 2.31 2.12 -28.30
CA ALA A 62 1.22 1.99 -29.27
C ALA A 62 1.67 1.26 -30.55
N ASP A 63 0.74 0.60 -31.23
CA ASP A 63 0.95 0.07 -32.58
C ASP A 63 0.90 1.20 -33.64
N ASP A 64 1.21 0.88 -34.89
CA ASP A 64 1.16 1.82 -36.03
C ASP A 64 -0.25 2.40 -36.28
N LYS A 65 -1.28 1.90 -35.58
CA LYS A 65 -2.68 2.34 -35.65
C LYS A 65 -3.08 3.16 -34.41
N GLY A 66 -2.16 3.41 -33.48
CA GLY A 66 -2.39 4.18 -32.26
C GLY A 66 -3.08 3.40 -31.13
N ASN A 67 -3.25 2.09 -31.24
CA ASN A 67 -3.78 1.27 -30.15
C ASN A 67 -2.68 0.99 -29.14
N VAL A 68 -2.97 1.17 -27.85
CA VAL A 68 -2.02 0.87 -26.78
C VAL A 68 -1.72 -0.63 -26.77
N THR A 69 -0.47 -1.00 -27.04
CA THR A 69 0.03 -2.38 -27.08
C THR A 69 0.62 -2.87 -25.77
N GLY A 70 0.88 -1.97 -24.83
CA GLY A 70 1.48 -2.31 -23.54
C GLY A 70 1.79 -1.07 -22.72
N MET A 71 1.72 -1.23 -21.40
CA MET A 71 2.10 -0.22 -20.42
C MET A 71 3.47 -0.56 -19.86
N TRP A 72 4.27 0.46 -19.56
CA TRP A 72 5.64 0.32 -19.09
C TRP A 72 5.88 1.23 -17.90
N LYS A 73 6.65 0.74 -16.94
CA LYS A 73 7.08 1.48 -15.76
C LYS A 73 8.59 1.64 -15.78
N ILE A 74 9.06 2.87 -15.50
CA ILE A 74 10.50 3.11 -15.29
C ILE A 74 10.87 2.57 -13.90
N ILE A 75 11.80 1.62 -13.87
CA ILE A 75 12.28 1.00 -12.63
C ILE A 75 13.55 1.69 -12.14
N ASN A 76 14.43 2.02 -13.06
CA ASN A 76 15.67 2.70 -12.76
C ASN A 76 16.02 3.64 -13.91
N SER A 77 16.65 4.75 -13.55
CA SER A 77 17.26 5.61 -14.53
C SER A 77 18.54 6.23 -13.99
N SER A 78 19.54 6.31 -14.84
CA SER A 78 20.81 6.97 -14.53
C SER A 78 21.28 7.78 -15.73
N PHE A 79 22.13 8.76 -15.47
CA PHE A 79 22.78 9.50 -16.54
C PHE A 79 24.18 9.91 -16.14
N CYS A 80 25.06 10.06 -17.13
CA CYS A 80 26.36 10.67 -16.98
C CYS A 80 26.60 11.71 -18.08
N CYS A 81 27.45 12.68 -17.79
CA CYS A 81 27.86 13.70 -18.76
C CYS A 81 29.29 13.38 -19.21
N GLN A 82 29.51 13.36 -20.51
CA GLN A 82 30.84 13.24 -21.13
C GLN A 82 30.99 14.31 -22.22
N GLY A 83 32.22 14.69 -22.56
CA GLY A 83 32.49 15.69 -23.61
C GLY A 83 33.19 16.96 -23.11
N GLU A 84 33.52 17.83 -24.06
CA GLU A 84 34.19 19.10 -23.80
C GLU A 84 33.19 20.14 -23.25
N GLU A 85 33.69 21.15 -22.53
CA GLU A 85 32.89 22.18 -21.83
C GLU A 85 31.92 22.96 -22.76
N HIS A 86 32.17 22.93 -24.08
CA HIS A 86 31.38 23.61 -25.11
C HIS A 86 30.52 22.66 -25.96
N SER A 87 30.61 21.34 -25.77
CA SER A 87 29.80 20.34 -26.45
C SER A 87 29.56 19.12 -25.55
N PRO A 88 28.81 19.26 -24.44
CA PRO A 88 28.53 18.15 -23.54
C PRO A 88 27.51 17.18 -24.15
N GLU A 89 27.82 15.89 -24.09
CA GLU A 89 26.93 14.79 -24.40
C GLU A 89 26.44 14.14 -23.09
N TYR A 90 25.14 13.92 -22.98
CA TYR A 90 24.53 13.30 -21.82
C TYR A 90 24.07 11.89 -22.17
N TYR A 91 24.71 10.89 -21.57
CA TYR A 91 24.39 9.49 -21.76
C TYR A 91 23.40 9.07 -20.68
N HIS A 92 22.25 8.57 -21.08
CA HIS A 92 21.17 8.12 -20.23
C HIS A 92 21.01 6.61 -20.37
N GLU A 93 20.85 5.94 -19.25
CA GLU A 93 20.47 4.54 -19.19
C GLU A 93 19.13 4.43 -18.48
N ILE A 94 18.10 3.95 -19.19
CA ILE A 94 16.74 3.84 -18.69
C ILE A 94 16.34 2.37 -18.69
N LEU A 95 15.95 1.86 -17.53
CA LEU A 95 15.43 0.52 -17.37
C LEU A 95 13.91 0.57 -17.18
N MET A 96 13.19 -0.07 -18.09
CA MET A 96 11.73 -0.16 -18.08
C MET A 96 11.28 -1.62 -17.99
N GLU A 97 10.18 -1.84 -17.28
CA GLU A 97 9.50 -3.13 -17.21
C GLU A 97 8.08 -2.99 -17.72
N GLU A 98 7.63 -4.02 -18.43
CA GLU A 98 6.24 -4.17 -18.84
C GLU A 98 5.37 -4.25 -17.59
N GLN A 99 4.40 -3.34 -17.51
CA GLN A 99 3.45 -3.27 -16.43
C GLN A 99 2.28 -4.20 -16.77
N GLU A 100 2.03 -5.18 -15.91
CA GLU A 100 0.84 -6.02 -16.00
C GLU A 100 -0.34 -5.37 -15.26
N GLU A 101 -1.55 -5.64 -15.77
CA GLU A 101 -2.78 -5.28 -15.10
C GLU A 101 -3.22 -6.45 -14.21
N LEU A 102 -3.31 -6.21 -12.90
CA LEU A 102 -3.76 -7.20 -11.93
C LEU A 102 -5.28 -7.18 -11.84
N GLN A 103 -5.92 -8.26 -12.30
CA GLN A 103 -7.36 -8.44 -12.20
C GLN A 103 -7.67 -9.52 -11.17
N ILE A 104 -8.11 -9.09 -9.99
CA ILE A 104 -8.54 -9.99 -8.91
C ILE A 104 -10.03 -10.30 -9.01
N ASP A 105 -10.38 -11.58 -8.91
CA ASP A 105 -11.78 -12.01 -8.87
C ASP A 105 -12.33 -11.96 -7.44
N CYS A 106 -11.56 -12.51 -6.50
CA CYS A 106 -11.85 -12.48 -5.07
C CYS A 106 -10.61 -12.81 -4.23
N LEU A 107 -10.59 -12.28 -3.01
CA LEU A 107 -9.72 -12.72 -1.94
C LEU A 107 -10.44 -13.80 -1.14
N LEU A 108 -9.87 -15.00 -1.09
CA LEU A 108 -10.31 -16.06 -0.20
C LEU A 108 -9.41 -16.04 1.03
N ILE A 109 -9.96 -15.68 2.18
CA ILE A 109 -9.29 -15.67 3.47
C ILE A 109 -9.89 -16.82 4.29
N ASP A 110 -9.15 -17.93 4.43
CA ASP A 110 -9.67 -19.20 4.93
C ASP A 110 -10.98 -19.62 4.20
N ASP A 111 -12.14 -19.56 4.88
CA ASP A 111 -13.47 -19.86 4.32
C ASP A 111 -14.23 -18.60 3.85
N LEU A 112 -13.67 -17.41 4.07
CA LEU A 112 -14.30 -16.13 3.79
C LEU A 112 -13.95 -15.62 2.39
N ILE A 113 -14.98 -15.50 1.54
CA ILE A 113 -14.83 -14.94 0.20
C ILE A 113 -15.14 -13.43 0.23
N LEU A 114 -14.15 -12.63 -0.15
CA LEU A 114 -14.24 -11.17 -0.23
C LEU A 114 -14.01 -10.74 -1.68
N ARG A 115 -14.79 -9.76 -2.14
CA ARG A 115 -14.68 -9.22 -3.51
C ARG A 115 -14.20 -7.78 -3.44
N PRO A 116 -12.91 -7.53 -3.69
CA PRO A 116 -12.36 -6.19 -3.73
C PRO A 116 -12.96 -5.38 -4.86
N TYR A 117 -13.20 -4.09 -4.61
CA TYR A 117 -13.45 -3.11 -5.66
C TYR A 117 -12.21 -2.26 -5.95
N PHE A 118 -11.21 -2.32 -5.06
CA PHE A 118 -9.87 -1.78 -5.24
C PHE A 118 -8.87 -2.82 -4.72
N TYR A 119 -7.78 -3.00 -5.46
CA TYR A 119 -6.79 -4.01 -5.16
C TYR A 119 -5.39 -3.57 -5.61
N GLU A 120 -4.41 -3.72 -4.74
CA GLU A 120 -3.01 -3.41 -5.02
C GLU A 120 -2.09 -4.39 -4.27
N GLU A 121 -1.00 -4.76 -4.93
CA GLU A 121 0.05 -5.62 -4.37
C GLU A 121 1.39 -4.91 -4.41
N GLU A 122 2.12 -4.98 -3.32
CA GLU A 122 3.50 -4.52 -3.24
C GLU A 122 4.38 -5.66 -2.73
N PHE A 123 5.48 -5.91 -3.43
CA PHE A 123 6.51 -6.85 -3.02
C PHE A 123 7.74 -6.11 -2.46
N ASP A 124 8.15 -6.45 -1.23
CA ASP A 124 9.47 -6.07 -0.69
C ASP A 124 10.39 -7.31 -0.65
N CYS A 125 11.28 -7.37 -1.63
CA CYS A 125 11.97 -8.60 -2.02
C CYS A 125 10.93 -9.69 -2.35
N ASP A 126 10.76 -10.69 -1.49
CA ASP A 126 9.79 -11.78 -1.67
C ASP A 126 8.55 -11.70 -0.77
N ASP A 127 8.50 -10.71 0.14
CA ASP A 127 7.36 -10.54 1.03
C ASP A 127 6.26 -9.78 0.32
N LEU A 128 5.05 -10.32 0.38
CA LEU A 128 3.88 -9.70 -0.23
C LEU A 128 3.11 -8.86 0.80
N SER A 129 2.74 -7.65 0.40
CA SER A 129 1.71 -6.88 1.07
C SER A 129 0.56 -6.61 0.10
N VAL A 130 -0.66 -6.76 0.59
CA VAL A 130 -1.89 -6.59 -0.19
C VAL A 130 -2.70 -5.47 0.43
N LYS A 131 -3.06 -4.47 -0.35
CA LYS A 131 -4.04 -3.45 0.02
C LYS A 131 -5.31 -3.70 -0.76
N SER A 132 -6.42 -3.84 -0.06
CA SER A 132 -7.69 -4.19 -0.68
C SER A 132 -8.82 -3.43 -0.04
N ARG A 133 -9.68 -2.80 -0.86
CA ARG A 133 -10.92 -2.21 -0.37
C ARG A 133 -12.12 -3.06 -0.76
N ILE A 134 -12.94 -3.35 0.23
CA ILE A 134 -14.05 -4.29 0.12
C ILE A 134 -15.30 -3.70 0.74
N MET A 135 -16.45 -4.20 0.27
CA MET A 135 -17.74 -3.95 0.89
C MET A 135 -18.31 -5.26 1.40
N VAL A 136 -18.57 -5.33 2.70
CA VAL A 136 -18.95 -6.55 3.40
C VAL A 136 -20.35 -6.45 4.01
N THR A 137 -20.99 -7.61 4.10
CA THR A 137 -22.28 -7.80 4.79
C THR A 137 -22.07 -7.86 6.31
N PRO A 138 -23.14 -7.72 7.13
CA PRO A 138 -23.04 -7.86 8.58
C PRO A 138 -22.47 -9.21 9.05
N ASP A 139 -22.80 -10.30 8.36
CA ASP A 139 -22.29 -11.64 8.70
C ASP A 139 -20.79 -11.75 8.42
N GLN A 140 -20.34 -11.21 7.29
CA GLN A 140 -18.92 -11.15 6.94
C GLN A 140 -18.14 -10.21 7.86
N ASP A 141 -18.74 -9.08 8.26
CA ASP A 141 -18.17 -8.16 9.24
C ASP A 141 -17.95 -8.85 10.60
N ALA A 142 -18.94 -9.60 11.09
CA ALA A 142 -18.79 -10.36 12.34
C ALA A 142 -17.63 -11.36 12.27
N ARG A 143 -17.47 -12.07 11.15
CA ARG A 143 -16.35 -13.00 10.93
C ARG A 143 -15.00 -12.27 10.87
N LEU A 144 -14.91 -11.19 10.09
CA LEU A 144 -13.69 -10.38 9.99
C LEU A 144 -13.24 -9.88 11.36
N ARG A 145 -14.19 -9.42 12.20
CA ARG A 145 -13.89 -8.96 13.56
C ARG A 145 -13.29 -10.05 14.43
N MET A 146 -13.81 -11.29 14.32
CA MET A 146 -13.24 -12.42 15.05
C MET A 146 -11.80 -12.69 14.60
N MET A 147 -11.55 -12.73 13.30
CA MET A 147 -10.21 -12.99 12.75
C MET A 147 -9.21 -11.89 13.13
N MET A 148 -9.62 -10.62 13.10
CA MET A 148 -8.80 -9.48 13.49
C MET A 148 -8.52 -9.42 15.00
N LYS A 149 -9.30 -10.12 15.83
CA LYS A 149 -9.10 -10.17 17.28
C LYS A 149 -8.02 -11.17 17.67
N ASP A 150 -7.91 -12.28 16.94
CA ASP A 150 -7.02 -13.38 17.28
C ASP A 150 -5.54 -13.09 16.89
N ASP A 151 -5.28 -12.00 16.14
CA ASP A 151 -3.94 -11.52 15.71
C ASP A 151 -3.05 -12.61 15.10
N GLY A 152 -3.69 -13.64 14.55
CA GLY A 152 -3.06 -14.83 14.00
C GLY A 152 -2.82 -14.74 12.50
N TYR A 153 -2.08 -15.73 11.99
CA TYR A 153 -1.90 -15.95 10.56
C TYR A 153 -3.04 -16.82 10.02
N PHE A 154 -3.43 -16.55 8.77
CA PHE A 154 -4.47 -17.26 8.05
C PHE A 154 -4.07 -17.45 6.59
N SER A 155 -4.72 -18.39 5.91
CA SER A 155 -4.43 -18.68 4.52
C SER A 155 -5.18 -17.71 3.60
N VAL A 156 -4.45 -17.07 2.68
CA VAL A 156 -4.99 -16.15 1.69
C VAL A 156 -4.70 -16.66 0.29
N VAL A 157 -5.76 -16.79 -0.52
CA VAL A 157 -5.69 -17.10 -1.95
C VAL A 157 -6.20 -15.91 -2.76
N ARG A 158 -5.41 -15.48 -3.75
CA ARG A 158 -5.65 -14.29 -4.58
C ARG A 158 -6.21 -14.70 -5.95
N ARG A 159 -7.44 -15.21 -5.94
CA ARG A 159 -8.06 -15.80 -7.13
C ARG A 159 -8.14 -14.81 -8.30
N GLY A 160 -7.77 -15.26 -9.49
CA GLY A 160 -7.65 -14.44 -10.69
C GLY A 160 -6.23 -13.90 -10.93
N ILE A 161 -5.39 -13.82 -9.89
CA ILE A 161 -3.97 -13.42 -9.99
C ILE A 161 -3.07 -14.63 -9.75
N ASN A 162 -3.21 -15.27 -8.59
CA ASN A 162 -2.42 -16.43 -8.19
C ASN A 162 -3.23 -17.31 -7.22
N GLU A 163 -3.34 -18.59 -7.57
CA GLU A 163 -4.09 -19.59 -6.82
C GLU A 163 -3.28 -20.24 -5.68
N ASP A 164 -1.97 -20.00 -5.63
CA ASP A 164 -1.11 -20.52 -4.57
C ASP A 164 -1.40 -19.79 -3.25
N PRO A 165 -1.79 -20.52 -2.18
CA PRO A 165 -2.10 -19.92 -0.89
C PRO A 165 -0.85 -19.35 -0.23
N ARG A 166 -1.00 -18.19 0.43
CA ARG A 166 0.03 -17.60 1.28
C ARG A 166 -0.48 -17.40 2.70
N GLU A 167 0.39 -17.61 3.68
CA GLU A 167 0.08 -17.29 5.08
C GLU A 167 0.26 -15.79 5.31
N MET A 168 -0.80 -15.11 5.71
CA MET A 168 -0.79 -13.67 5.95
C MET A 168 -1.50 -13.34 7.25
N ARG A 169 -1.29 -12.12 7.75
CA ARG A 169 -2.08 -11.55 8.84
C ARG A 169 -2.63 -10.19 8.46
N PHE A 170 -3.58 -9.70 9.23
CA PHE A 170 -4.02 -8.32 9.13
C PHE A 170 -2.93 -7.36 9.64
N SER A 171 -2.85 -6.18 9.02
CA SER A 171 -2.12 -5.05 9.59
C SER A 171 -2.80 -4.55 10.87
N ASN A 172 -2.02 -3.93 11.74
CA ASN A 172 -2.50 -3.30 12.97
C ASN A 172 -3.41 -2.08 12.72
N THR A 173 -3.49 -1.60 11.47
CA THR A 173 -4.28 -0.45 11.05
C THR A 173 -5.20 -0.89 9.92
N ILE A 174 -6.51 -0.96 10.21
CA ILE A 174 -7.55 -1.31 9.25
C ILE A 174 -8.62 -0.25 9.33
N LEU A 175 -8.79 0.53 8.27
CA LEU A 175 -9.83 1.55 8.22
C LEU A 175 -11.17 0.91 7.90
N TRP A 176 -12.24 1.46 8.47
CA TRP A 176 -13.59 1.03 8.17
C TRP A 176 -14.56 2.21 8.16
N SER A 177 -15.65 2.07 7.43
CA SER A 177 -16.76 3.03 7.44
C SER A 177 -18.08 2.32 7.27
N ARG A 178 -19.16 2.93 7.77
CA ARG A 178 -20.52 2.41 7.62
C ARG A 178 -21.14 2.95 6.34
N HIS A 179 -21.65 2.05 5.50
CA HIS A 179 -22.31 2.41 4.25
C HIS A 179 -23.70 1.76 4.17
N GLY A 180 -24.69 2.42 4.78
CA GLY A 180 -26.06 1.90 4.92
C GLY A 180 -26.11 0.66 5.82
N ASN A 181 -26.49 -0.48 5.24
CA ASN A 181 -26.54 -1.80 5.92
C ASN A 181 -25.29 -2.68 5.64
N LYS A 182 -24.25 -2.09 5.06
CA LYS A 182 -22.97 -2.74 4.78
C LYS A 182 -21.84 -1.95 5.42
N PHE A 183 -20.67 -2.57 5.45
CA PHE A 183 -19.44 -1.96 5.95
C PHE A 183 -18.42 -1.93 4.82
N LYS A 184 -17.71 -0.82 4.71
CA LYS A 184 -16.58 -0.67 3.80
C LYS A 184 -15.32 -0.81 4.62
N TYR A 185 -14.37 -1.58 4.13
CA TYR A 185 -13.08 -1.83 4.79
C TYR A 185 -11.94 -1.55 3.84
N GLU A 186 -10.85 -0.99 4.37
CA GLU A 186 -9.54 -1.02 3.75
C GLU A 186 -8.68 -2.02 4.52
N LEU A 187 -8.54 -3.20 3.94
CA LEU A 187 -7.73 -4.27 4.48
C LEU A 187 -6.30 -4.12 3.97
N ILE A 188 -5.35 -4.26 4.89
CA ILE A 188 -3.93 -4.41 4.58
C ILE A 188 -3.52 -5.78 5.12
N LEU A 189 -3.10 -6.67 4.23
CA LEU A 189 -2.60 -8.01 4.56
C LEU A 189 -1.08 -8.03 4.38
N VAL A 190 -0.39 -8.66 5.30
CA VAL A 190 1.09 -8.76 5.30
C VAL A 190 1.49 -10.23 5.37
N ASP A 191 2.40 -10.64 4.48
CA ASP A 191 2.96 -12.00 4.43
C ASP A 191 3.68 -12.34 5.75
N ARG A 192 3.55 -13.59 6.20
CA ARG A 192 4.22 -14.09 7.40
C ARG A 192 5.74 -13.93 7.33
N SER A 193 6.33 -14.12 6.15
CA SER A 193 7.77 -14.00 5.95
C SER A 193 8.32 -12.61 6.29
N TYR A 194 7.45 -11.58 6.27
CA TYR A 194 7.81 -10.22 6.64
C TYR A 194 8.17 -10.10 8.14
N ASP A 195 7.43 -10.79 9.00
CA ASP A 195 7.63 -10.74 10.46
C ASP A 195 8.79 -11.61 10.94
N GLU A 196 9.21 -12.58 10.12
CA GLU A 196 10.36 -13.44 10.38
C GLU A 196 11.69 -12.73 10.06
N ARG A 197 11.64 -11.61 9.32
CA ARG A 197 12.82 -10.76 9.10
C ARG A 197 13.09 -9.92 10.33
N ASP A 198 14.34 -9.90 10.77
CA ASP A 198 14.86 -9.09 11.88
C ASP A 198 14.99 -7.60 11.48
N ARG A 199 13.95 -7.04 10.85
CA ARG A 199 13.85 -5.63 10.44
C ARG A 199 12.79 -4.95 11.28
N PRO A 200 13.16 -4.00 12.16
CA PRO A 200 12.18 -3.32 12.99
C PRO A 200 11.26 -2.44 12.12
N LEU A 201 9.97 -2.74 12.14
CA LEU A 201 8.83 -1.99 11.57
C LEU A 201 8.65 -0.55 12.11
N ALA A 202 9.70 0.06 12.66
CA ALA A 202 9.61 1.10 13.69
C ALA A 202 9.22 2.52 13.19
N ARG A 203 8.76 2.73 11.96
CA ARG A 203 8.52 4.10 11.43
C ARG A 203 7.18 4.40 10.79
N LEU A 204 6.31 3.41 10.60
CA LEU A 204 4.93 3.73 10.24
C LEU A 204 4.19 4.24 11.49
N PHE A 205 3.68 5.46 11.43
CA PHE A 205 2.82 6.12 12.44
C PHE A 205 3.51 6.75 13.68
N GLN A 206 4.83 6.85 13.72
CA GLN A 206 5.53 7.73 14.67
C GLN A 206 5.63 9.15 14.07
N PRO A 207 5.39 10.25 14.81
CA PRO A 207 5.24 10.38 16.26
C PRO A 207 3.79 10.38 16.79
N GLN A 208 2.78 10.26 15.91
CA GLN A 208 1.36 10.32 16.29
C GLN A 208 1.00 9.17 17.25
N MET A 209 1.52 7.97 17.01
CA MET A 209 1.32 6.80 17.85
C MET A 209 1.92 6.99 19.24
N SER A 210 3.15 7.54 19.34
CA SER A 210 3.76 7.86 20.64
C SER A 210 2.96 8.90 21.42
N ARG A 211 2.44 9.94 20.75
CA ARG A 211 1.58 10.94 21.41
C ARG A 211 0.24 10.36 21.86
N MET A 212 -0.38 9.50 21.06
CA MET A 212 -1.59 8.77 21.46
C MET A 212 -1.31 7.85 22.66
N GLN A 213 -0.20 7.11 22.65
CA GLN A 213 0.21 6.27 23.77
C GLN A 213 0.40 7.08 25.05
N SER A 214 1.05 8.25 24.99
CA SER A 214 1.20 9.13 26.15
C SER A 214 -0.13 9.69 26.67
N ALA A 215 -1.02 10.11 25.77
CA ALA A 215 -2.34 10.61 26.15
C ALA A 215 -3.23 9.50 26.76
N VAL A 216 -3.17 8.29 26.21
CA VAL A 216 -3.89 7.12 26.74
C VAL A 216 -3.33 6.70 28.10
N ALA A 217 -2.01 6.70 28.27
CA ALA A 217 -1.39 6.40 29.57
C ALA A 217 -1.83 7.41 30.65
N ALA A 218 -1.83 8.70 30.32
CA ALA A 218 -2.30 9.74 31.24
C ALA A 218 -3.78 9.58 31.61
N GLN A 219 -4.63 9.21 30.64
CA GLN A 219 -6.05 8.93 30.90
C GLN A 219 -6.24 7.65 31.73
N ALA A 220 -5.44 6.60 31.49
CA ALA A 220 -5.50 5.37 32.27
C ALA A 220 -5.16 5.61 33.74
N GLU A 221 -4.08 6.36 34.02
CA GLU A 221 -3.71 6.76 35.38
C GLU A 221 -4.79 7.61 36.07
N MET A 222 -5.42 8.53 35.33
CA MET A 222 -6.51 9.34 35.87
C MET A 222 -7.73 8.48 36.25
N VAL A 223 -8.09 7.50 35.40
CA VAL A 223 -9.18 6.56 35.67
C VAL A 223 -8.85 5.68 36.88
N GLU A 224 -7.62 5.19 37.01
CA GLU A 224 -7.19 4.40 38.17
C GLU A 224 -7.24 5.22 39.46
N ALA A 225 -6.71 6.45 39.45
CA ALA A 225 -6.80 7.36 40.60
C ALA A 225 -8.27 7.65 41.01
N MET A 226 -9.18 7.75 40.04
CA MET A 226 -10.61 7.91 40.31
C MET A 226 -11.22 6.66 40.95
N LEU A 227 -10.92 5.46 40.42
CA LEU A 227 -11.40 4.19 40.96
C LEU A 227 -10.89 3.96 42.39
N GLU A 228 -9.60 4.20 42.64
CA GLU A 228 -9.01 4.14 43.98
C GLU A 228 -9.67 5.12 44.95
N THR A 229 -9.93 6.35 44.50
CA THR A 229 -10.63 7.36 45.30
C THR A 229 -12.06 6.91 45.65
N MET A 230 -12.77 6.29 44.71
CA MET A 230 -14.13 5.79 44.92
C MET A 230 -14.16 4.60 45.88
N VAL A 231 -13.16 3.71 45.82
CA VAL A 231 -12.98 2.61 46.79
C VAL A 231 -12.66 3.17 48.18
N THR A 232 -11.72 4.11 48.26
CA THR A 232 -11.31 4.74 49.52
C THR A 232 -12.47 5.46 50.21
N ARG A 233 -13.31 6.13 49.43
CA ARG A 233 -14.53 6.81 49.92
C ARG A 233 -15.72 5.86 50.12
N LYS A 234 -15.53 4.54 49.91
CA LYS A 234 -16.52 3.47 50.07
C LYS A 234 -17.77 3.63 49.19
N TYR A 235 -17.64 4.30 48.06
CA TYR A 235 -18.69 4.34 47.03
C TYR A 235 -18.67 3.09 46.14
N LEU A 236 -17.52 2.43 46.04
CA LEU A 236 -17.33 1.15 45.35
C LEU A 236 -16.57 0.19 46.25
N THR A 237 -16.75 -1.11 46.04
CA THR A 237 -15.90 -2.15 46.60
C THR A 237 -14.79 -2.54 45.63
N GLU A 238 -13.73 -3.18 46.12
CA GLU A 238 -12.70 -3.75 45.25
C GLU A 238 -13.27 -4.79 44.26
N GLY A 239 -14.33 -5.50 44.67
CA GLY A 239 -15.06 -6.43 43.80
C GLY A 239 -15.75 -5.74 42.62
N ASP A 240 -16.38 -4.58 42.87
CA ASP A 240 -17.01 -3.77 41.81
C ASP A 240 -15.97 -3.29 40.80
N VAL A 241 -14.81 -2.83 41.28
CA VAL A 241 -13.70 -2.40 40.41
C VAL A 241 -13.15 -3.56 39.58
N ALA A 242 -12.98 -4.75 40.17
CA ALA A 242 -12.53 -5.94 39.45
C ALA A 242 -13.52 -6.35 38.35
N GLU A 243 -14.83 -6.30 38.61
CA GLU A 243 -15.85 -6.58 37.61
C GLU A 243 -15.88 -5.53 36.49
N MET A 244 -15.72 -4.25 36.84
CA MET A 244 -15.61 -3.16 35.87
C MET A 244 -14.39 -3.33 34.96
N ARG A 245 -13.23 -3.70 35.50
CA ARG A 245 -12.01 -4.00 34.72
C ARG A 245 -12.23 -5.19 33.78
N LYS A 246 -12.87 -6.26 34.25
CA LYS A 246 -13.19 -7.43 33.41
C LYS A 246 -14.10 -7.03 32.23
N LYS A 247 -15.18 -6.30 32.50
CA LYS A 247 -16.10 -5.79 31.47
C LYS A 247 -15.41 -4.82 30.50
N ALA A 248 -14.48 -4.00 31.01
CA ALA A 248 -13.70 -3.10 30.17
C ALA A 248 -12.79 -3.90 29.22
N ALA A 249 -12.03 -4.87 29.74
CA ALA A 249 -11.14 -5.73 28.95
C ALA A 249 -11.87 -6.49 27.84
N GLU A 250 -13.08 -7.00 28.12
CA GLU A 250 -13.94 -7.65 27.13
C GLU A 250 -14.36 -6.70 25.97
N ARG A 251 -14.40 -5.39 26.22
CA ARG A 251 -14.80 -4.34 25.26
C ARG A 251 -13.64 -3.53 24.67
N VAL A 252 -12.41 -3.72 25.13
CA VAL A 252 -11.24 -2.96 24.67
C VAL A 252 -11.08 -3.05 23.16
N TRP A 253 -11.26 -4.25 22.59
CA TRP A 253 -11.11 -4.47 21.16
C TRP A 253 -12.19 -3.73 20.35
N ASP A 254 -13.45 -3.79 20.78
CA ASP A 254 -14.56 -3.08 20.13
C ASP A 254 -14.33 -1.57 20.12
N ARG A 255 -13.82 -1.01 21.23
CA ARG A 255 -13.45 0.41 21.33
C ARG A 255 -12.20 0.77 20.52
N ARG A 256 -11.22 -0.12 20.45
CA ARG A 256 -9.99 0.09 19.66
C ARG A 256 -10.32 0.26 18.17
N ARG A 257 -11.28 -0.52 17.66
CA ARG A 257 -11.76 -0.44 16.27
C ARG A 257 -12.41 0.90 15.95
N GLU A 258 -13.12 1.52 16.89
CA GLU A 258 -13.79 2.82 16.68
C GLU A 258 -12.78 3.94 16.34
N PHE A 259 -11.52 3.85 16.79
CA PHE A 259 -10.48 4.82 16.41
C PHE A 259 -10.09 4.79 14.93
N PHE A 260 -10.41 3.71 14.22
CA PHE A 260 -10.14 3.54 12.80
C PHE A 260 -11.40 3.73 11.94
N GLU A 261 -12.51 4.17 12.54
CA GLU A 261 -13.71 4.54 11.79
C GLU A 261 -13.47 5.87 11.06
N VAL A 262 -13.70 5.88 9.76
CA VAL A 262 -13.70 7.08 8.92
C VAL A 262 -15.09 7.31 8.35
N ARG A 263 -15.38 8.55 7.94
CA ARG A 263 -16.69 8.88 7.34
C ARG A 263 -16.93 8.12 6.03
N ASP A 264 -15.94 8.13 5.16
CA ASP A 264 -15.84 7.29 3.96
C ASP A 264 -14.35 7.01 3.69
N ILE A 265 -14.04 5.78 3.31
CA ILE A 265 -12.66 5.34 3.05
C ILE A 265 -12.07 5.97 1.78
N ASP A 266 -12.84 6.08 0.71
CA ASP A 266 -12.32 6.58 -0.57
C ASP A 266 -12.03 8.07 -0.47
N ASP A 267 -12.89 8.84 0.20
CA ASP A 267 -12.67 10.26 0.49
C ASP A 267 -11.43 10.49 1.37
N PHE A 268 -11.21 9.60 2.36
CA PHE A 268 -10.08 9.70 3.27
C PHE A 268 -8.75 9.42 2.57
N MET A 269 -8.73 8.43 1.66
CA MET A 269 -7.52 8.01 0.95
C MET A 269 -7.18 8.88 -0.24
N ASN A 270 -8.17 9.53 -0.85
CA ASN A 270 -7.99 10.53 -1.90
C ASN A 270 -8.51 11.89 -1.42
N PRO A 271 -7.85 12.53 -0.44
CA PRO A 271 -8.28 13.85 0.00
C PRO A 271 -8.15 14.79 -1.19
N GLN A 272 -9.29 15.26 -1.74
CA GLN A 272 -9.25 16.37 -2.68
C GLN A 272 -8.48 17.50 -1.99
N PRO A 273 -7.52 18.16 -2.67
CA PRO A 273 -6.84 19.31 -2.10
C PRO A 273 -7.92 20.33 -1.74
N ARG A 274 -8.16 20.50 -0.44
CA ARG A 274 -8.99 21.59 0.05
C ARG A 274 -8.21 22.85 -0.25
N LEU A 275 -8.53 23.48 -1.38
CA LEU A 275 -8.26 24.90 -1.61
C LEU A 275 -9.05 25.69 -0.57
N THR A 276 -8.58 25.70 0.67
CA THR A 276 -8.98 26.72 1.64
C THR A 276 -8.02 27.87 1.45
N TRP A 277 -8.44 28.83 0.63
CA TRP A 277 -7.99 30.21 0.77
C TRP A 277 -8.82 30.80 1.91
N ASP A 278 -8.24 30.85 3.10
CA ASP A 278 -8.60 31.81 4.14
C ASP A 278 -7.30 32.51 4.58
#